data_AF-D6AJC4-F1
#
_entry.id   AF-D6AJC4-F1
#
_cell.length_a   1.000
_cell.length_b   1.000
_cell.length_c   1.000
_cell.angle_alpha   90.00
_cell.angle_beta   90.00
_cell.angle_gamma   90.00
#
_symmetry.space_group_name_H-M   'P 1'
#
loop_
_entity.id
_entity.type
_entity.pdbx_description
1 polymer ?
#
loop_
_entity_poly.entity_id
_entity_poly.type
_entity_poly.pdbx_seq_one_letter_code
_entity_poly.pdbx_strand_id
1 'polypeptide(L)' 'MAAAVLTVPGDLTDPPARDHADRLVALDDDAWGRLRLGPGWTAADRASEEVRTP' A
#
# COMPACT_ATOMS: atom_id res chain seq x y z
N MET A 1 23.43 6.06 17.75
CA MET A 1 22.77 5.71 16.47
C MET A 1 21.47 6.49 16.37
N ALA A 2 21.14 7.04 15.20
CA ALA A 2 19.89 7.76 14.95
C ALA A 2 19.15 7.07 13.79
N ALA A 3 17.83 6.87 13.92
CA ALA A 3 17.00 6.35 12.84
C ALA A 3 16.92 7.38 11.72
N ALA A 4 17.19 6.97 10.48
CA ALA A 4 16.96 7.81 9.32
C ALA A 4 15.45 8.00 9.13
N VAL A 5 15.01 9.24 8.94
CA VAL A 5 13.65 9.52 8.52
C VAL A 5 13.55 9.15 7.05
N LEU A 6 12.73 8.14 6.74
CA LEU A 6 12.54 7.62 5.37
C LEU A 6 11.56 8.46 4.54
N THR A 7 10.94 9.48 5.14
CA THR A 7 9.91 10.33 4.51
C THR A 7 10.14 11.81 4.81
N VAL A 8 10.27 12.63 3.79
CA VAL A 8 10.22 14.10 3.91
C VAL A 8 8.81 14.61 3.61
N PRO A 9 8.42 15.82 4.07
CA PRO A 9 7.08 16.35 3.80
C PRO A 9 6.71 16.41 2.31
N GLY A 10 7.70 16.56 1.42
CA GLY A 10 7.50 16.55 -0.03
C GLY A 10 7.23 15.17 -0.64
N ASP A 11 7.42 14.08 0.11
CA ASP A 11 7.07 12.73 -0.34
C ASP A 11 5.57 12.45 -0.18
N LEU A 12 4.87 13.28 0.60
CA LEU A 12 3.44 13.16 0.79
C LEU A 12 2.72 13.82 -0.39
N THR A 13 1.90 13.03 -1.07
CA THR A 13 0.95 13.53 -2.06
C THR A 13 -0.38 13.89 -1.38
N ASP A 14 -1.21 14.65 -2.07
CA ASP A 14 -2.57 14.95 -1.58
C ASP A 14 -3.32 13.65 -1.29
N PRO A 15 -3.90 13.48 -0.08
CA PRO A 15 -4.65 12.29 0.26
C PRO A 15 -5.81 12.07 -0.73
N PRO A 16 -6.09 10.81 -1.12
CA PRO A 16 -7.25 10.52 -1.95
C PRO A 16 -8.54 10.94 -1.24
N ALA A 17 -9.57 11.28 -2.03
CA ALA A 17 -10.89 11.60 -1.48
C ALA A 17 -11.38 10.47 -0.56
N ARG A 18 -11.92 10.84 0.61
CA ARG A 18 -12.36 9.89 1.64
C ARG A 18 -13.34 8.83 1.10
N ASP A 19 -14.27 9.23 0.25
CA ASP A 19 -15.23 8.33 -0.40
C ASP A 19 -14.55 7.24 -1.27
N HIS A 20 -13.34 7.48 -1.75
CA HIS A 20 -12.58 6.45 -2.47
C HIS A 20 -11.98 5.43 -1.50
N ALA A 21 -11.40 5.90 -0.39
CA ALA A 21 -10.87 5.03 0.65
C ALA A 21 -11.97 4.18 1.31
N ASP A 22 -13.11 4.80 1.64
CA ASP A 22 -14.24 4.11 2.27
C ASP A 22 -14.81 3.01 1.36
N ARG A 23 -14.81 3.23 0.04
CA ARG A 23 -15.20 2.18 -0.94
C ARG A 23 -14.25 1.00 -0.95
N LEU A 24 -12.94 1.21 -0.78
CA LEU A 24 -11.96 0.12 -0.70
C LEU A 24 -12.09 -0.65 0.60
N VAL A 25 -12.32 0.03 1.72
CA VAL A 25 -12.49 -0.60 3.05
C VAL A 25 -13.74 -1.48 3.10
N ALA A 26 -14.78 -1.14 2.34
CA ALA A 26 -16.03 -1.88 2.29
C ALA A 26 -15.99 -3.14 1.39
N LEU A 27 -14.87 -3.42 0.69
CA LEU A 27 -14.76 -4.59 -0.17
C LEU A 27 -14.68 -5.88 0.67
N ASP A 28 -15.46 -6.88 0.26
CA ASP A 28 -15.32 -8.26 0.73
C ASP A 28 -14.17 -8.98 0.02
N ASP A 29 -13.81 -10.18 0.49
CA ASP A 29 -12.67 -10.96 -0.03
C ASP A 29 -12.80 -11.25 -1.54
N ASP A 30 -14.03 -11.55 -1.98
CA ASP A 30 -14.35 -11.84 -3.36
C ASP A 30 -14.19 -10.61 -4.26
N ALA A 31 -14.62 -9.44 -3.80
CA ALA A 31 -14.46 -8.17 -4.50
C ALA A 31 -13.01 -7.69 -4.49
N TRP A 32 -12.28 -7.90 -3.39
CA TRP A 32 -10.84 -7.69 -3.29
C TRP A 32 -10.09 -8.50 -4.36
N GLY A 33 -10.42 -9.79 -4.51
CA GLY A 33 -9.80 -10.66 -5.51
C GLY A 33 -10.07 -10.27 -6.97
N ARG A 34 -11.09 -9.45 -7.23
CA ARG A 34 -11.44 -8.96 -8.57
C ARG A 34 -10.93 -7.57 -8.88
N LEU A 35 -10.33 -6.88 -7.92
CA LEU A 35 -9.86 -5.51 -8.08
C LEU A 35 -8.80 -5.44 -9.18
N ARG A 36 -9.08 -4.67 -10.25
CA ARG A 36 -8.17 -4.47 -11.37
C ARG A 36 -7.22 -3.33 -11.07
N LEU A 37 -6.23 -3.64 -10.25
CA LEU A 37 -5.12 -2.73 -10.02
C LEU A 37 -4.26 -2.67 -11.29
N GLY A 38 -3.77 -1.47 -11.61
CA GLY A 38 -3.15 -1.16 -12.91
C GLY A 38 -1.95 -2.07 -13.24
N PRO A 39 -1.53 -2.10 -14.51
CA PRO A 39 -0.35 -2.87 -14.92
C PRO A 39 0.85 -2.60 -14.00
N GLY A 40 1.49 -3.66 -13.51
CA GLY A 40 2.66 -3.56 -12.65
C GLY A 40 2.39 -3.53 -11.15
N TRP A 41 1.13 -3.50 -10.69
CA TRP A 41 0.85 -3.39 -9.25
C TRP A 41 1.38 -4.57 -8.41
N THR A 42 1.42 -5.78 -8.97
CA THR A 42 2.06 -6.96 -8.35
C THR A 42 3.46 -7.24 -8.88
N ALA A 43 3.94 -6.48 -9.87
CA ALA A 43 5.25 -6.70 -10.46
C ALA A 43 6.30 -5.94 -9.62
N ALA A 44 6.51 -6.42 -8.40
CA ALA A 44 7.67 -6.05 -7.61
C ALA A 44 8.72 -7.17 -7.73
N ASP A 45 9.99 -6.82 -7.82
CA ASP A 45 11.06 -7.76 -7.51
C ASP A 45 10.81 -8.37 -6.12
N ARG A 46 11.21 -9.63 -5.91
CA ARG A 46 10.98 -10.33 -4.64
C ARG A 46 11.53 -9.48 -3.49
N ALA A 47 10.63 -8.80 -2.77
CA ALA A 47 10.99 -8.07 -1.57
C ALA A 47 11.52 -9.06 -0.54
N SER A 48 12.46 -8.62 0.30
CA SER A 48 12.87 -9.42 1.46
C SER A 48 11.64 -9.69 2.30
N GLU A 49 11.31 -10.97 2.45
CA GLU A 49 10.18 -11.40 3.28
C GLU A 49 10.48 -11.01 4.73
N GLU A 50 9.53 -10.34 5.39
CA GLU A 50 9.64 -10.05 6.82
C GLU A 50 9.57 -11.37 7.59
N VAL A 51 10.74 -11.89 7.96
CA VAL A 51 10.86 -13.02 8.86
C VAL A 51 10.50 -12.53 10.25
N ARG A 52 9.45 -13.12 10.85
CA ARG A 52 9.15 -12.94 12.28
C ARG A 52 10.37 -13.35 13.10
N THR A 53 11.09 -12.37 13.63
CA THR A 53 12.09 -12.60 14.68
C THR A 53 11.37 -13.00 15.97
N PRO A 54 11.89 -14.01 16.71
CA PRO A 54 11.33 -14.43 18.00
C PRO A 54 11.22 -13.31 19.03
#